data_AF-A0A1G1SSP7-F1
#
_entry.id   AF-A0A1G1SSP7-F1
#
_cell.length_a   1.000
_cell.length_b   1.000
_cell.length_c   1.000
_cell.angle_alpha   90.00
_cell.angle_beta   90.00
_cell.angle_gamma   90.00
#
_symmetry.space_group_name_H-M   'P 1'
#
loop_
_entity.id
_entity.type
_entity.pdbx_description
1 polymer ?
#
loop_
_entity_poly.entity_id
_entity_poly.type
_entity_poly.pdbx_seq_one_letter_code
_entity_poly.pdbx_strand_id
1 'polypeptide(L)' 'MENDELTFLEEQLAGTELLACATCNEDTLHAHAEVLEVYPLATELQMQCTCCQTERTWLDWTPAKRQARQN' A
#
# COMPACT_ATOMS: atom_id res chain seq x y z
N MET A 1 -16.10 15.41 -21.30
CA MET A 1 -14.83 14.66 -21.21
C MET A 1 -14.22 14.71 -19.80
N GLU A 2 -14.73 15.51 -18.85
CA GLU A 2 -14.19 15.56 -17.47
C GLU A 2 -14.84 14.56 -16.49
N ASN A 3 -16.04 14.04 -16.80
CA ASN A 3 -16.76 13.15 -15.90
C ASN A 3 -16.19 11.72 -15.86
N ASP A 4 -15.55 11.30 -16.95
CA ASP A 4 -15.04 9.94 -17.11
C ASP A 4 -13.77 9.71 -16.27
N GLU A 5 -12.92 10.74 -16.13
CA GLU A 5 -11.69 10.68 -15.32
C GLU A 5 -11.99 10.63 -13.82
N LEU A 6 -12.97 11.42 -13.35
CA LEU A 6 -13.42 11.40 -11.95
C LEU A 6 -14.01 10.04 -11.58
N THR A 7 -14.88 9.49 -12.43
CA THR A 7 -15.47 8.17 -12.22
C THR A 7 -14.41 7.07 -12.17
N PHE A 8 -13.43 7.12 -13.08
CA PHE A 8 -12.32 6.17 -13.10
C PHE A 8 -11.45 6.21 -11.82
N LEU A 9 -11.20 7.41 -11.28
CA LEU A 9 -10.46 7.56 -10.03
C LEU A 9 -11.25 7.06 -8.82
N GLU A 10 -12.56 7.30 -8.78
CA GLU A 10 -13.45 6.79 -7.73
C GLU A 10 -13.53 5.26 -7.74
N GLU A 11 -13.61 4.65 -8.92
CA GLU A 11 -13.59 3.19 -9.06
C GLU A 11 -12.27 2.58 -8.57
N GLN A 12 -11.13 3.20 -8.86
CA GLN A 12 -9.83 2.75 -8.35
C GLN A 12 -9.72 2.89 -6.82
N LEU A 13 -10.22 3.99 -6.26
CA LEU A 13 -10.26 4.19 -4.80
C LEU A 13 -11.18 3.16 -4.13
N ALA A 14 -12.33 2.86 -4.72
CA ALA A 14 -13.28 1.87 -4.20
C ALA A 14 -12.70 0.44 -4.19
N GLY A 15 -11.80 0.13 -5.12
CA GLY A 15 -11.08 -1.15 -5.17
C GLY A 15 -9.86 -1.24 -4.25
N THR A 16 -9.49 -0.15 -3.57
CA THR A 16 -8.31 -0.12 -2.70
C THR A 16 -8.66 -0.66 -1.31
N GLU A 17 -7.91 -1.65 -0.84
CA GLU A 17 -8.07 -2.17 0.51
C GLU A 17 -7.66 -1.14 1.56
N LEU A 18 -8.57 -0.86 2.49
CA LEU A 18 -8.30 -0.04 3.66
C LEU A 18 -7.66 -0.88 4.75
N LEU A 19 -6.79 -0.26 5.54
CA LEU A 19 -6.09 -0.93 6.61
C LEU A 19 -6.50 -0.30 7.94
N ALA A 20 -6.79 -1.14 8.94
CA ALA A 20 -7.12 -0.67 10.27
C ALA A 20 -5.94 0.10 10.89
N CYS A 21 -6.20 1.33 11.33
CA CYS A 21 -5.23 2.13 12.07
C CYS A 21 -5.46 1.95 13.58
N ALA A 22 -4.43 1.50 14.30
CA ALA A 22 -4.53 1.34 15.76
C ALA A 22 -4.67 2.68 16.52
N THR A 23 -4.31 3.80 15.90
CA THR A 23 -4.35 5.12 16.56
C THR A 23 -5.71 5.80 16.42
N CYS A 24 -6.25 5.89 15.21
CA CYS A 24 -7.59 6.47 15.00
C CYS A 24 -8.72 5.45 15.10
N ASN A 25 -8.40 4.15 15.16
CA ASN A 25 -9.36 3.05 15.31
C ASN A 25 -10.41 3.01 14.19
N GLU A 26 -9.99 3.42 13.00
CA GLU A 26 -10.76 3.44 11.75
C GLU A 26 -10.00 2.70 10.66
N ASP A 27 -10.73 2.20 9.66
CA ASP A 27 -10.16 1.65 8.44
C ASP A 27 -9.78 2.80 7.50
N THR A 28 -8.49 2.97 7.25
CA THR A 28 -7.99 4.12 6.48
C THR A 28 -6.99 3.69 5.43
N LEU A 29 -6.84 4.56 4.42
CA LEU A 29 -5.70 4.47 3.52
C LEU A 29 -4.40 4.71 4.30
N HIS A 30 -3.37 3.97 3.92
CA HIS A 30 -2.03 4.15 4.45
C HIS A 30 -1.08 4.32 3.26
N ALA A 31 -0.38 5.46 3.20
CA ALA A 31 0.56 5.75 2.15
C ALA A 31 1.93 5.14 2.46
N HIS A 32 2.64 4.62 1.45
CA HIS A 32 4.04 4.22 1.59
C HIS A 32 4.91 5.47 1.76
N ALA A 33 5.60 5.57 2.89
CA ALA A 33 6.48 6.70 3.20
C ALA A 33 7.94 6.37 2.85
N GLU A 34 8.44 5.23 3.32
CA GLU A 34 9.85 4.84 3.17
C GLU A 34 10.01 3.31 3.09
N VAL A 35 11.07 2.84 2.43
CA VAL A 35 11.54 1.45 2.53
C VAL A 35 12.58 1.37 3.64
N LEU A 36 12.29 0.61 4.70
CA LEU A 36 13.21 0.46 5.83
C LEU A 36 14.26 -0.62 5.58
N GLU A 37 13.83 -1.80 5.13
CA GLU A 37 14.72 -2.93 4.88
C GLU A 37 14.21 -3.83 3.75
N VAL A 38 15.14 -4.45 3.01
CA VAL A 38 14.83 -5.39 1.93
C VAL A 38 15.40 -6.76 2.28
N TYR A 39 14.50 -7.72 2.49
CA TYR A 39 14.83 -9.12 2.73
C TYR A 39 14.74 -9.93 1.42
N PRO A 40 15.27 -11.17 1.39
CA PRO A 40 15.20 -12.02 0.19
C PRO A 40 13.78 -12.32 -0.31
N LEU A 41 12.77 -12.27 0.56
CA LEU A 41 11.37 -12.64 0.26
C LEU A 41 10.34 -11.58 0.71
N ALA A 42 10.79 -10.47 1.26
CA ALA A 42 9.90 -9.45 1.79
C ALA A 42 10.58 -8.08 1.79
N THR A 43 9.77 -7.03 1.77
CA THR A 43 10.22 -5.65 1.96
C THR A 43 9.52 -5.08 3.17
N GLU A 44 10.29 -4.51 4.10
CA GLU A 44 9.76 -3.77 5.23
C GLU A 44 9.60 -2.30 4.86
N LEU A 45 8.38 -1.81 5.00
CA LEU A 45 7.95 -0.47 4.61
C LEU A 45 7.52 0.29 5.84
N GLN A 46 7.86 1.57 5.87
CA GLN A 46 7.16 2.53 6.72
C GLN A 46 5.93 3.04 5.96
N MET A 47 4.78 2.94 6.59
CA MET A 47 3.52 3.48 6.09
C MET A 47 2.99 4.55 7.02
N GLN A 48 2.30 5.54 6.46
CA GLN A 48 1.64 6.61 7.22
C GLN A 48 0.13 6.56 6.99
N CYS A 49 -0.64 6.57 8.09
CA CYS A 49 -2.09 6.73 8.04
C CYS A 49 -2.45 8.10 7.44
N THR A 50 -3.27 8.13 6.40
CA THR A 50 -3.65 9.40 5.75
C THR A 50 -4.64 10.23 6.59
N CYS A 51 -5.25 9.62 7.62
CA CYS A 51 -6.18 10.30 8.53
C CYS A 51 -5.44 10.95 9.72
N CYS A 52 -4.73 10.16 10.52
CA CYS A 52 -4.09 10.64 11.76
C CYS A 52 -2.58 10.85 11.66
N GLN A 53 -1.98 10.62 10.49
CA GLN A 53 -0.54 10.77 10.22
C GLN A 53 0.37 9.90 11.09
N THR A 54 -0.18 8.93 11.83
CA THR A 54 0.63 7.99 12.58
C THR A 54 1.34 7.03 11.63
N GLU A 55 2.60 6.77 11.94
CA GLU A 55 3.44 5.85 11.20
C GLU A 55 3.34 4.43 11.76
N ARG A 56 3.43 3.45 10.88
CA ARG A 56 3.51 2.04 11.23
C ARG A 56 4.43 1.30 10.27
N THR A 57 4.95 0.18 10.72
CA THR A 57 5.72 -0.72 9.87
C THR A 57 4.81 -1.76 9.21
N TRP A 58 5.11 -2.10 7.97
CA TRP A 58 4.38 -3.10 7.19
C TRP A 58 5.36 -4.00 6.43
N LEU A 59 5.12 -5.30 6.46
CA LEU A 59 5.94 -6.27 5.75
C LEU A 59 5.23 -6.71 4.47
N ASP A 60 5.70 -6.22 3.33
CA ASP A 60 5.21 -6.60 2.01
C ASP A 60 5.93 -7.86 1.51
N TRP A 61 5.22 -8.98 1.45
CA TRP A 61 5.75 -10.24 0.96
C TRP A 61 5.83 -10.21 -0.54
N THR A 62 7.04 -10.09 -1.09
CA THR A 62 7.22 -10.23 -2.53
C THR A 62 7.13 -11.72 -2.87
N PRO A 63 6.13 -12.20 -3.63
CA PRO A 63 6.15 -13.57 -4.10
C PRO A 63 7.42 -13.76 -4.92
N ALA A 64 8.16 -14.85 -4.67
CA ALA A 64 9.42 -15.12 -5.37
C ALA A 64 9.18 -15.01 -6.87
N LYS A 65 9.76 -13.97 -7.51
CA LYS A 65 9.77 -13.87 -8.96
C LYS A 65 10.39 -15.17 -9.46
N ARG A 66 9.58 -16.05 -10.07
CA ARG A 66 10.13 -17.17 -10.86
C ARG A 66 11.13 -16.53 -11.79
N GLN A 67 12.42 -16.79 -11.58
CA GLN A 67 13.45 -16.39 -12.53
C GLN A 67 12.99 -16.95 -13.87
N ALA A 68 12.51 -16.07 -14.75
CA ALA A 68 12.23 -16.43 -16.11
C ALA A 68 13.58 -16.85 -16.68
N ARG A 69 13.80 -18.17 -16.76
CA ARG A 69 14.93 -18.75 -17.48
C ARG A 69 14.84 -18.25 -18.91
N GLN A 70 15.63 -17.23 -19.24
CA GLN A 70 15.98 -16.92 -20.61
C GLN A 70 16.91 -18.05 -21.06
N ASN A 71 16.42 -18.85 -21.99
CA ASN A 71 17.16 -19.88 -22.70
C ASN A 71 17.44 -19.34 -24.11
#